data_AF-A0A928MV65-F1
#
_entry.id   AF-A0A928MV65-F1
#
_cell.length_a   1.000
_cell.length_b   1.000
_cell.length_c   1.000
_cell.angle_alpha   90.00
_cell.angle_beta   90.00
_cell.angle_gamma   90.00
#
_symmetry.space_group_name_H-M   'P 1'
#
loop_
_entity.id
_entity.type
_entity.pdbx_description
1 polymer ?
#
loop_
_entity_poly.entity_id
_entity_poly.type
_entity_poly.pdbx_seq_one_letter_code
_entity_poly.pdbx_strand_id
1 'polypeptide(L)' 'MKLEECMNRIEEIAKLLERADIPLEEAIALYEEATGLIKKAGTMLDEAEQKVMLLTKGEAGFAVVPFAAEETD' A
#
# COMPACT_ATOMS: atom_id res chain seq x y z
N MET A 1 -2.70 -11.70 6.39
CA MET A 1 -3.46 -10.58 5.79
C MET A 1 -2.94 -10.37 4.39
N LYS A 2 -3.82 -10.34 3.40
CA LYS A 2 -3.49 -10.10 1.99
C LYS A 2 -3.51 -8.60 1.67
N LEU A 3 -2.95 -8.20 0.52
CA LEU A 3 -2.93 -6.80 0.12
C LEU A 3 -4.36 -6.27 -0.07
N GLU A 4 -5.22 -7.07 -0.70
CA GLU A 4 -6.63 -6.75 -0.94
C GLU A 4 -7.39 -6.55 0.39
N GLU A 5 -7.06 -7.34 1.42
CA GLU A 5 -7.65 -7.18 2.74
C GLU A 5 -7.21 -5.86 3.41
N CYS A 6 -5.94 -5.46 3.27
CA CYS A 6 -5.46 -4.16 3.74
C CYS A 6 -6.21 -3.02 3.05
N MET A 7 -6.34 -3.09 1.72
CA MET A 7 -7.00 -2.05 0.91
C MET A 7 -8.48 -1.94 1.26
N ASN A 8 -9.20 -3.07 1.36
CA ASN A 8 -10.61 -3.08 1.76
C ASN A 8 -10.80 -2.44 3.13
N ARG A 9 -9.93 -2.77 4.11
CA ARG A 9 -10.03 -2.20 5.45
C ARG A 9 -9.73 -0.70 5.47
N ILE A 10 -8.77 -0.22 4.69
CA ILE A 10 -8.49 1.22 4.56
C ILE A 10 -9.71 1.96 3.98
N GLU A 11 -10.39 1.38 2.98
CA GLU A 11 -11.61 1.98 2.40
C GLU A 11 -12.77 2.03 3.41
N GLU A 12 -12.94 0.98 4.22
CA GLU A 12 -13.90 0.98 5.33
C GLU A 12 -13.59 2.07 6.35
N ILE A 13 -12.32 2.20 6.74
CA ILE A 13 -11.87 3.23 7.68
C ILE A 13 -12.16 4.63 7.12
N ALA A 14 -11.88 4.87 5.84
CA ALA A 14 -12.19 6.16 5.20
C ALA A 14 -13.68 6.49 5.30
N LYS A 15 -14.57 5.54 5.00
CA LYS A 15 -16.03 5.70 5.14
C LYS A 15 -16.46 5.97 6.59
N LEU A 16 -15.80 5.36 7.57
CA LEU A 16 -16.07 5.59 8.99
C LEU A 16 -15.63 6.99 9.42
N LEU A 17 -14.47 7.47 8.95
CA LEU A 17 -13.95 8.81 9.25
C LEU A 17 -14.78 9.93 8.61
N GLU A 18 -15.51 9.66 7.53
CA GLU A 18 -16.43 10.62 6.89
C GLU A 18 -17.72 10.87 7.70
N ARG A 19 -18.00 10.06 8.73
CA ARG A 19 -19.18 10.23 9.58
C ARG A 19 -19.06 11.50 10.42
N ALA A 20 -20.08 12.36 10.34
CA ALA A 20 -20.11 13.63 11.06
C ALA A 20 -20.18 13.50 12.61
N ASP A 21 -20.57 12.33 13.12
CA ASP A 21 -20.82 12.05 14.53
C ASP A 21 -19.73 11.19 15.20
N ILE A 22 -18.59 10.99 14.55
CA ILE A 22 -17.53 10.15 15.10
C ILE A 22 -16.86 10.81 16.33
N PRO A 23 -16.73 10.11 17.47
CA PRO A 23 -15.95 10.58 18.61
C PRO A 23 -14.48 10.77 18.23
N LEU A 24 -13.83 11.79 18.81
CA LEU A 24 -12.43 12.11 18.50
C LEU A 24 -11.49 10.93 18.77
N GLU A 25 -11.67 10.24 19.89
CA GLU A 25 -10.86 9.08 20.28
C GLU A 25 -10.99 7.94 19.27
N GLU A 26 -12.19 7.74 18.71
CA GLU A 26 -12.45 6.73 17.69
C GLU A 26 -11.81 7.13 16.35
N ALA A 27 -11.89 8.41 15.97
CA ALA A 27 -11.24 8.92 14.77
C ALA A 27 -9.71 8.77 14.83
N ILE A 28 -9.10 9.02 15.99
CA ILE A 28 -7.66 8.83 16.21
C ILE A 28 -7.30 7.35 16.06
N ALA A 29 -8.05 6.45 16.71
CA ALA A 29 -7.79 5.02 16.63
C ALA A 29 -7.91 4.48 15.18
N LEU A 30 -8.93 4.91 14.44
CA LEU A 30 -9.11 4.57 13.03
C LEU A 30 -7.96 5.10 12.16
N TYR A 31 -7.51 6.33 12.40
CA TYR A 31 -6.38 6.90 11.69
C TYR A 31 -5.09 6.12 11.94
N GLU A 32 -4.80 5.78 13.20
CA GLU A 32 -3.65 4.94 13.57
C GLU A 32 -3.73 3.57 12.87
N GLU A 33 -4.90 2.94 12.85
CA GLU A 33 -5.11 1.68 12.13
C GLU A 33 -4.81 1.83 10.63
N ALA A 34 -5.38 2.86 9.97
CA ALA A 34 -5.16 3.11 8.55
C ALA A 34 -3.68 3.33 8.22
N THR A 35 -2.96 4.13 9.01
CA THR A 35 -1.53 4.39 8.79
C THR A 35 -0.69 3.11 8.93
N GLY A 36 -1.02 2.24 9.88
CA GLY A 36 -0.41 0.94 10.04
C GLY A 36 -0.65 0.02 8.84
N LEU A 37 -1.88 0.00 8.33
CA LEU A 37 -2.26 -0.79 7.15
C LEU A 37 -1.55 -0.29 5.88
N ILE A 38 -1.46 1.02 5.67
CA ILE A 38 -0.74 1.62 4.53
C ILE A 38 0.73 1.21 4.56
N LYS A 39 1.39 1.31 5.71
CA LYS A 39 2.79 0.90 5.85
C LYS A 39 2.98 -0.58 5.51
N LYS A 40 2.09 -1.44 6.01
CA LYS A 40 2.12 -2.87 5.74
C LYS A 40 1.90 -3.18 4.27
N ALA A 41 0.92 -2.54 3.62
CA ALA A 41 0.66 -2.68 2.20
C ALA A 41 1.90 -2.30 1.36
N GLY A 42 2.58 -1.20 1.72
CA GLY A 42 3.84 -0.80 1.09
C GLY A 42 4.92 -1.88 1.21
N THR A 43 5.15 -2.42 2.40
CA THR A 43 6.13 -3.53 2.58
C THR A 43 5.80 -4.75 1.72
N MET A 44 4.53 -5.09 1.57
CA MET A 44 4.11 -6.22 0.73
C MET A 44 4.40 -5.98 -0.75
N LEU A 45 4.24 -4.74 -1.22
CA LEU A 45 4.57 -4.33 -2.59
C LEU A 45 6.08 -4.36 -2.83
N ASP A 46 6.87 -3.83 -1.90
CA ASP A 46 8.33 -3.85 -1.97
C ASP A 46 8.87 -5.29 -2.08
N GLU A 47 8.33 -6.20 -1.26
CA GLU A 47 8.71 -7.62 -1.31
C GLU A 47 8.31 -8.29 -2.63
N ALA A 48 7.16 -7.91 -3.20
CA ALA A 48 6.72 -8.43 -4.50
C ALA A 48 7.64 -7.93 -5.62
N GLU A 49 7.98 -6.65 -5.62
CA GLU A 49 8.90 -6.04 -6.59
C GLU A 49 10.28 -6.71 -6.53
N GLN A 50 10.82 -6.94 -5.34
CA GLN A 50 12.09 -7.64 -5.15
C GLN A 50 12.08 -9.05 -5.72
N LYS A 51 10.99 -9.80 -5.52
CA LYS A 51 10.85 -11.16 -6.08
C LYS A 51 10.80 -11.13 -7.60
N VAL A 52 10.07 -10.18 -8.18
CA VAL A 52 10.04 -9.98 -9.65
C VAL A 52 11.45 -9.67 -10.16
N MET A 53 12.16 -8.71 -9.55
CA MET A 53 13.53 -8.36 -9.94
C MET A 53 14.49 -9.56 -9.88
N LEU A 54 14.37 -10.44 -8.89
CA LEU A 54 15.19 -11.65 -8.77
C LEU A 54 14.85 -12.69 -9.84
N LEU A 55 13.58 -12.85 -10.20
CA LEU A 55 13.15 -13.75 -11.28
C LEU A 55 13.68 -13.26 -12.63
N THR A 56 13.60 -11.95 -12.90
CA THR A 56 14.14 -11.40 -14.15
C THR A 56 15.65 -11.65 -14.22
N LYS A 57 16.40 -11.50 -13.11
CA LYS A 57 17.86 -11.80 -12.98
C LYS A 57 18.27 -13.22 -13.40
N GLY A 58 17.37 -14.18 -13.42
CA GLY A 58 17.66 -15.57 -13.81
C GLY A 58 17.60 -15.85 -15.32
N GLU A 59 16.91 -15.04 -16.12
CA GLU A 59 16.60 -15.38 -17.54
C GLU A 59 17.36 -14.55 -18.59
N ALA A 60 17.89 -13.36 -18.27
CA ALA A 60 18.68 -12.56 -19.22
C ALA A 60 19.68 -11.63 -18.49
N GLY A 61 20.90 -11.43 -18.98
CA GLY A 61 21.82 -10.44 -18.42
C GLY A 61 21.24 -9.01 -18.44
N PHE A 62 21.39 -8.24 -17.35
CA PHE A 62 20.58 -7.04 -17.09
C PHE A 62 21.15 -5.71 -17.62
N ALA A 63 20.22 -4.89 -18.11
CA ALA A 63 20.19 -3.45 -17.85
C ALA A 63 19.02 -3.17 -16.88
N VAL A 64 19.28 -2.42 -15.80
CA VAL A 64 18.27 -1.94 -14.85
C VAL A 64 17.89 -0.52 -15.25
N VAL A 65 16.62 -0.28 -15.54
CA VAL A 65 16.05 1.08 -15.66
C VAL A 65 15.06 1.30 -14.51
N PRO A 66 15.18 2.42 -13.75
CA PRO A 66 14.16 2.82 -12.80
C PRO A 66 12.81 2.96 -13.49
N PHE A 67 11.73 2.63 -12.78
CA PHE A 67 10.38 2.90 -13.25
C PHE A 67 10.19 4.42 -13.40
N ALA A 68 10.28 4.92 -14.63
CA ALA A 68 9.89 6.27 -14.93
C ALA A 68 8.37 6.32 -14.88
N ALA A 69 7.80 6.97 -13.87
CA ALA A 69 6.43 7.44 -13.96
C ALA A 69 6.37 8.35 -15.18
N GLU A 70 5.63 7.97 -16.22
CA GLU A 70 5.38 8.85 -17.37
C GLU A 70 4.70 10.12 -16.84
N GLU A 71 5.43 11.24 -16.84
CA GLU A 71 4.83 12.58 -16.77
C GLU A 71 3.95 12.72 -18.00
N THR A 72 2.64 12.62 -17.81
CA THR A 72 1.65 13.03 -18.81
C THR A 72 1.60 14.55 -18.81
N ASP A 73 2.12 15.16 -19.88
CA ASP A 73 1.86 16.54 -20.31
C ASP A 73 0.38 16.76 -20.69
#